data_AF-A0A966FPD0-F1
#
_entry.id   AF-A0A966FPD0-F1
#
_cell.length_a   1.000
_cell.length_b   1.000
_cell.length_c   1.000
_cell.angle_alpha   90.00
_cell.angle_beta   90.00
_cell.angle_gamma   90.00
#
_symmetry.space_group_name_H-M   'P 1'
#
loop_
_entity.id
_entity.type
_entity.pdbx_description
1 polymer ?
#
loop_
_entity_poly.entity_id
_entity_poly.type
_entity_poly.pdbx_seq_one_letter_code
_entity_poly.pdbx_strand_id
1 'polypeptide(L)'
;PMTLMVEKEMEQGTEKHKPVVEKAEHDTLIKVSSVPHPMEEKHYIEWIEAVRKDGKRVRTPLKPGDAPETHIGWSVEDIIEVIEYCNIHGLWSTKM
;
A
#
# COMPACT_ATOMS: atom_id res chain seq x y z
N PRO A 1 3.41 22.20 -14.61
CA PRO A 1 2.01 21.78 -14.31
C PRO A 1 2.07 20.42 -13.62
N MET A 2 1.27 20.19 -12.58
CA MET A 2 1.21 18.88 -11.93
C MET A 2 0.26 17.96 -12.69
N THR A 3 0.65 16.70 -12.88
CA THR A 3 -0.19 15.67 -13.50
C THR A 3 -1.00 14.97 -12.41
N LEU A 4 -2.32 14.89 -12.60
CA LEU A 4 -3.18 14.08 -11.74
C LEU A 4 -2.80 12.61 -11.92
N MET A 5 -2.37 11.96 -10.83
CA MET A 5 -2.12 10.53 -10.81
C MET A 5 -3.42 9.83 -10.45
N VAL A 6 -3.85 8.91 -11.30
CA VAL A 6 -5.04 8.07 -11.09
C VAL A 6 -4.57 6.65 -10.74
N GLU A 7 -5.28 6.00 -9.83
CA GLU A 7 -5.04 4.62 -9.44
C GLU A 7 -5.12 3.67 -10.64
N LYS A 8 -4.24 2.67 -10.69
CA LYS A 8 -4.24 1.67 -11.76
C LYS A 8 -5.18 0.51 -11.44
N GLU A 9 -5.95 0.09 -12.44
CA GLU A 9 -6.84 -1.09 -12.40
C GLU A 9 -6.35 -2.27 -13.26
N MET A 10 -5.11 -2.22 -13.78
CA MET A 10 -4.60 -3.20 -14.76
C MET A 10 -4.64 -4.65 -14.23
N GLU A 11 -5.04 -5.61 -15.08
CA GLU A 11 -4.96 -7.06 -14.78
C GLU A 11 -3.51 -7.55 -14.58
N GLN A 12 -2.54 -6.95 -15.27
CA GLN A 12 -1.15 -7.40 -15.29
C GLN A 12 -0.30 -6.71 -14.22
N GLY A 13 0.39 -7.50 -13.38
CA GLY A 13 1.26 -7.01 -12.30
C GLY A 13 0.55 -6.78 -10.96
N THR A 14 -0.74 -7.15 -10.85
CA THR A 14 -1.53 -7.07 -9.62
C THR A 14 -0.90 -7.85 -8.47
N GLU A 15 -0.25 -8.98 -8.78
CA GLU A 15 0.40 -9.85 -7.81
C GLU A 15 1.61 -9.21 -7.13
N LYS A 16 2.15 -8.11 -7.68
CA LYS A 16 3.28 -7.34 -7.13
C LYS A 16 2.94 -5.95 -6.59
N HIS A 17 1.73 -5.43 -6.83
CA HIS A 17 1.38 -4.06 -6.46
C HIS A 17 0.11 -3.95 -5.62
N LYS A 18 -0.85 -4.86 -5.78
CA LYS A 18 -2.14 -4.72 -5.10
C LYS A 18 -1.97 -4.96 -3.59
N PRO A 19 -2.23 -3.97 -2.71
CA PRO A 19 -2.04 -4.15 -1.27
C PRO A 19 -2.83 -5.33 -0.73
N VAL A 20 -2.20 -6.13 0.12
CA VAL A 20 -2.81 -7.25 0.85
C VAL A 20 -2.94 -6.85 2.31
N VAL A 21 -4.16 -6.93 2.83
CA VAL A 21 -4.49 -6.54 4.21
C VAL A 21 -4.71 -7.80 5.04
N GLU A 22 -3.88 -7.99 6.07
CA GLU A 22 -3.92 -9.14 6.96
C GLU A 22 -4.27 -8.69 8.38
N LYS A 23 -5.16 -9.44 9.03
CA LYS A 23 -5.53 -9.22 10.43
C LYS A 23 -4.43 -9.75 11.35
N ALA A 24 -4.01 -8.91 12.29
CA ALA A 24 -3.21 -9.31 13.45
C ALA A 24 -4.01 -9.10 14.74
N GLU A 25 -3.48 -9.52 15.91
CA GLU A 25 -4.27 -9.58 17.15
C GLU A 25 -4.86 -8.23 17.58
N HIS A 26 -4.07 -7.15 17.46
CA HIS A 26 -4.46 -5.80 17.91
C HIS A 26 -4.16 -4.71 16.87
N ASP A 27 -3.71 -5.10 15.70
CA ASP A 27 -3.26 -4.23 14.61
C ASP A 27 -3.55 -4.87 13.25
N THR A 28 -3.21 -4.13 12.19
CA THR A 28 -3.33 -4.57 10.80
C THR A 28 -1.95 -4.59 10.16
N LEU A 29 -1.61 -5.72 9.53
CA LEU A 29 -0.45 -5.83 8.66
C LEU A 29 -0.87 -5.59 7.21
N ILE A 30 -0.19 -4.66 6.54
CA ILE A 30 -0.40 -4.37 5.12
C ILE A 30 0.86 -4.71 4.35
N LYS A 31 0.75 -5.53 3.30
CA LYS A 31 1.85 -5.93 2.43
C LYS A 31 1.63 -5.47 1.00
N VAL A 32 2.71 -5.15 0.30
CA VAL A 32 2.73 -4.85 -1.14
C VAL A 32 3.65 -5.87 -1.81
N SER A 33 3.14 -6.99 -2.32
CA SER A 33 1.77 -7.51 -2.28
C SER A 33 1.81 -9.03 -2.03
N SER A 34 0.94 -9.84 -2.65
CA SER A 34 0.96 -11.31 -2.50
C SER A 34 2.31 -11.92 -2.86
N VAL A 35 3.00 -11.35 -3.85
CA VAL A 35 4.45 -11.48 -4.05
C VAL A 35 5.10 -10.18 -3.56
N PRO A 36 6.13 -10.24 -2.70
CA PRO A 36 6.83 -9.04 -2.24
C PRO A 36 7.33 -8.19 -3.42
N HIS A 37 6.96 -6.91 -3.42
CA HIS A 37 7.45 -5.95 -4.40
C HIS A 37 8.95 -5.70 -4.20
N PRO A 38 9.73 -5.46 -5.28
CA PRO A 38 11.12 -5.05 -5.15
C PRO A 38 11.28 -3.79 -4.29
N MET A 39 12.33 -3.73 -3.46
CA MET A 39 12.65 -2.56 -2.63
C MET A 39 14.09 -2.12 -2.91
N GLU A 40 14.40 -1.93 -4.18
CA GLU A 40 15.73 -1.52 -4.65
C GLU A 40 15.81 0.00 -4.82
N GLU A 41 17.01 0.59 -4.81
CA GLU A 41 17.19 2.05 -4.90
C GLU A 41 16.47 2.71 -6.08
N LYS A 42 16.34 1.99 -7.20
CA LYS A 42 15.69 2.49 -8.41
C LYS A 42 14.24 2.04 -8.55
N HIS A 43 13.80 1.07 -7.76
CA HIS A 43 12.47 0.47 -7.87
C HIS A 43 11.97 -0.01 -6.51
N TYR A 44 11.10 0.79 -5.89
CA TYR A 44 10.59 0.54 -4.54
C TYR A 44 9.23 1.19 -4.33
N ILE A 45 8.55 0.74 -3.28
CA ILE A 45 7.34 1.37 -2.76
C ILE A 45 7.79 2.55 -1.90
N GLU A 46 7.38 3.77 -2.23
CA GLU A 46 7.78 4.95 -1.45
C GLU A 46 6.91 5.11 -0.20
N TRP A 47 5.65 4.68 -0.26
CA TRP A 47 4.74 4.77 0.86
C TRP A 47 3.53 3.85 0.71
N ILE A 48 2.92 3.55 1.87
CA ILE A 48 1.64 2.87 2.01
C ILE A 48 0.71 3.78 2.82
N GLU A 49 -0.49 4.03 2.34
CA GLU A 49 -1.53 4.82 3.01
C GLU A 49 -2.73 3.94 3.33
N ALA A 50 -3.20 3.98 4.59
CA ALA A 50 -4.47 3.37 4.97
C ALA A 50 -5.52 4.43 5.27
N VAL A 51 -6.74 4.17 4.81
CA VAL A 51 -7.92 5.02 4.98
C VAL A 51 -8.90 4.33 5.90
N ARG A 52 -9.32 5.04 6.94
CA ARG A 52 -10.25 4.55 7.96
C ARG A 52 -11.68 4.99 7.65
N LYS A 53 -12.67 4.25 8.19
CA LYS A 53 -14.11 4.56 8.08
C LYS A 53 -14.49 5.98 8.48
N ASP A 54 -13.80 6.56 9.46
CA ASP A 54 -14.04 7.94 9.94
C ASP A 54 -13.30 9.01 9.10
N GLY A 55 -12.74 8.62 7.96
CA GLY A 55 -12.02 9.51 7.04
C GLY A 55 -10.56 9.78 7.45
N LYS A 56 -10.09 9.24 8.59
CA LYS A 56 -8.68 9.37 8.96
C LYS A 56 -7.79 8.62 7.97
N ARG A 57 -6.65 9.21 7.66
CA ARG A 57 -5.63 8.64 6.78
C ARG A 57 -4.30 8.61 7.51
N VAL A 58 -3.58 7.51 7.37
CA VAL A 58 -2.20 7.39 7.85
C VAL A 58 -1.33 6.92 6.71
N ARG A 59 -0.25 7.66 6.44
CA ARG A 59 0.72 7.32 5.41
C ARG A 59 2.04 6.94 6.07
N THR A 60 2.48 5.72 5.78
CA THR A 60 3.78 5.19 6.22
C THR A 60 4.76 5.33 5.06
N PRO A 61 5.81 6.15 5.18
CA PRO A 61 6.89 6.17 4.20
C PRO A 61 7.78 4.93 4.35
N LEU A 62 8.26 4.42 3.22
CA LEU A 62 9.23 3.33 3.14
C LEU A 62 10.48 3.81 2.38
N LYS A 63 11.57 3.05 2.49
CA LYS A 63 12.85 3.32 1.82
C LYS A 63 13.35 2.08 1.10
N PRO A 64 14.23 2.23 0.10
CA PRO A 64 14.93 1.10 -0.47
C PRO A 64 15.61 0.25 0.63
N GLY A 65 15.45 -1.06 0.52
CA GLY A 65 15.93 -2.06 1.48
C GLY A 65 14.94 -2.41 2.60
N ASP A 66 13.89 -1.61 2.83
CA ASP A 66 12.83 -1.95 3.77
C ASP A 66 12.01 -3.15 3.25
N ALA A 67 11.30 -3.84 4.13
CA ALA A 67 10.26 -4.75 3.70
C ALA A 67 9.09 -3.94 3.10
N PRO A 68 8.44 -4.40 2.01
CA PRO A 68 7.33 -3.69 1.38
C PRO A 68 6.03 -3.89 2.17
N GLU A 69 6.05 -3.59 3.47
CA GLU A 69 4.94 -3.80 4.39
C GLU A 69 4.94 -2.75 5.52
N THR A 70 3.79 -2.59 6.17
CA THR A 70 3.64 -1.73 7.35
C THR A 70 2.62 -2.29 8.33
N HIS A 71 2.85 -2.02 9.62
CA HIS A 71 1.91 -2.29 10.70
C HIS A 71 1.16 -1.02 11.07
N ILE A 72 -0.15 -1.12 11.19
CA ILE A 72 -1.02 -0.01 11.55
C ILE A 72 -1.86 -0.40 12.75
N GLY A 73 -1.82 0.42 13.81
CA GLY A 73 -2.55 0.19 15.06
C GLY A 73 -4.08 0.39 14.96
N TRP A 74 -4.67 0.07 13.81
CA TRP A 74 -6.11 0.05 13.57
C TRP A 74 -6.56 -1.39 13.35
N SER A 75 -7.80 -1.68 13.71
CA SER A 75 -8.43 -2.95 13.35
C SER A 75 -8.64 -3.01 11.84
N VAL A 76 -8.50 -4.20 11.24
CA VAL A 76 -8.78 -4.40 9.80
C VAL A 76 -10.20 -3.95 9.47
N GLU A 77 -11.15 -4.19 10.38
CA GLU A 77 -12.54 -3.81 10.21
C GLU A 77 -12.76 -2.30 10.19
N ASP A 78 -11.79 -1.47 10.61
CA ASP A 78 -11.89 -0.01 10.54
C ASP A 78 -11.33 0.55 9.23
N ILE A 79 -10.61 -0.25 8.44
CA ILE A 79 -9.98 0.16 7.18
C ILE A 79 -10.97 -0.03 6.03
N ILE A 80 -11.07 0.98 5.15
CA ILE A 80 -11.94 0.94 3.95
C ILE A 80 -11.14 0.90 2.65
N GLU A 81 -9.89 1.35 2.68
CA GLU A 81 -9.04 1.44 1.51
C GLU A 81 -7.58 1.48 1.94
N VAL A 82 -6.74 0.83 1.16
CA VAL A 82 -5.28 0.89 1.27
C VAL A 82 -4.73 1.27 -0.08
N ILE A 83 -3.84 2.25 -0.10
CA ILE A 83 -3.22 2.81 -1.30
C ILE A 83 -1.71 2.66 -1.16
N GLU A 84 -1.02 2.26 -2.22
CA GLU A 84 0.43 2.26 -2.29
C GLU A 84 0.91 3.09 -3.48
N TYR A 85 2.17 3.53 -3.40
CA TYR A 85 2.85 4.14 -4.52
C TYR A 85 4.21 3.52 -4.80
N CYS A 86 4.32 2.90 -5.97
CA CYS A 86 5.58 2.49 -6.57
C CYS A 86 6.15 3.65 -7.39
N ASN A 87 7.43 3.95 -7.19
CA ASN A 87 8.11 5.04 -7.88
C ASN A 87 8.15 4.88 -9.43
N ILE A 88 8.07 3.63 -9.92
CA ILE A 88 8.01 3.31 -11.36
C ILE A 88 6.57 3.06 -11.81
N HIS A 89 5.80 2.29 -11.04
CA HIS A 89 4.51 1.77 -11.47
C HIS A 89 3.32 2.59 -11.00
N GLY A 90 3.51 3.66 -10.23
CA GLY A 90 2.45 4.59 -9.86
C GLY A 90 1.57 4.08 -8.72
N LEU A 91 0.33 4.57 -8.67
CA LEU A 91 -0.62 4.32 -7.58
C LEU A 91 -1.42 3.05 -7.80
N TRP A 92 -1.59 2.28 -6.73
CA TRP A 92 -2.48 1.12 -6.68
C TRP A 92 -3.26 1.11 -5.38
N SER A 93 -4.44 0.50 -5.39
CA SER A 93 -5.29 0.43 -4.20
C SER A 93 -6.02 -0.91 -4.05
N THR A 94 -6.36 -1.22 -2.80
CA THR A 94 -7.30 -2.28 -2.42
C THR A 94 -8.39 -1.66 -1.55
N LYS A 95 -9.64 -1.77 -2.00
CA LYS A 95 -10.83 -1.36 -1.25
C LYS A 95 -11.38 -2.54 -0.45
N MET A 96 -11.90 -2.27 0.74
CA MET A 96 -12.41 -3.25 1.71
C MET A 96 -13.93 -3.22 1.85
#